data_AF-A0A8S2LJ70-F1
#
_entry.id   AF-A0A8S2LJ70-F1
#
_cell.length_a   1.000
_cell.length_b   1.000
_cell.length_c   1.000
_cell.angle_alpha   90.00
_cell.angle_beta   90.00
_cell.angle_gamma   90.00
#
_symmetry.space_group_name_H-M   'P 1'
#
loop_
_entity.id
_entity.type
_entity.pdbx_description
1 polymer ?
#
loop_
_entity_poly.entity_id
_entity_poly.type
_entity_poly.pdbx_seq_one_letter_code
_entity_poly.pdbx_strand_id
1 'polypeptide(L)' 'MNVQSVLAQIGISCPIGSKGVKFPDNRLCNMYFTCTQSGLPEPSLCPEGYLFSETARDCET' A
#
# COMPACT_ATOMS: atom_id res chain seq x y z
N MET A 1 6.95 -13.72 -14.59
CA MET A 1 7.12 -12.32 -14.14
C MET A 1 6.72 -12.29 -12.67
N ASN A 2 7.65 -12.02 -11.75
CA ASN A 2 7.36 -12.09 -10.31
C ASN A 2 6.99 -10.68 -9.81
N VAL A 3 5.70 -10.47 -9.52
CA VAL A 3 5.12 -9.17 -9.14
C VAL A 3 5.71 -8.59 -7.84
N GLN A 4 6.33 -9.44 -7.01
CA GLN A 4 6.98 -9.03 -5.75
C GLN A 4 8.17 -8.08 -5.97
N SER A 5 8.86 -8.14 -7.11
CA SER A 5 10.05 -7.32 -7.36
C SER A 5 9.72 -5.90 -7.83
N VAL A 6 8.50 -5.63 -8.31
CA VAL A 6 8.14 -4.31 -8.85
C VAL A 6 7.79 -3.33 -7.73
N LEU A 7 7.23 -3.83 -6.63
CA LEU A 7 6.78 -3.04 -5.48
C LEU A 7 7.92 -2.34 -4.74
N ALA A 8 9.04 -3.04 -4.58
CA ALA A 8 10.26 -2.47 -4.03
C ALA A 8 10.93 -1.44 -4.96
N GLN A 9 10.66 -1.49 -6.27
CA GLN A 9 11.24 -0.59 -7.28
C GLN A 9 10.42 0.71 -7.47
N ILE A 10 9.20 0.78 -6.96
CA ILE A 10 8.33 1.98 -7.04
C ILE A 10 8.66 3.00 -5.92
N GLY A 11 9.65 2.71 -5.06
CA GLY A 11 10.13 3.66 -4.06
C GLY A 11 9.30 3.73 -2.78
N ILE A 12 8.36 2.80 -2.57
CA ILE A 12 7.68 2.64 -1.29
C ILE A 12 8.67 1.99 -0.33
N SER A 13 9.36 2.84 0.43
CA SER A 13 10.27 2.45 1.49
C SER A 13 9.52 2.58 2.81
N CYS A 14 9.17 1.45 3.43
CA CYS A 14 8.58 1.46 4.76
C CYS A 14 9.66 1.87 5.79
N PRO A 15 9.48 2.96 6.54
CA PRO A 15 10.38 3.30 7.62
C PRO A 15 10.34 2.22 8.70
N ILE A 16 11.49 1.92 9.31
CA ILE A 16 11.59 1.02 10.46
C ILE A 16 10.68 1.58 11.58
N GLY A 17 9.69 0.78 12.01
CA GLY A 17 8.69 1.20 12.99
C GLY A 17 7.32 1.60 12.41
N SER A 18 7.15 1.60 11.09
CA SER A 18 5.87 1.92 10.42
C SER A 18 4.99 0.70 10.21
N LYS A 19 5.06 -0.30 11.10
CA LYS A 19 4.27 -1.54 10.99
C LYS A 19 2.77 -1.20 11.04
N GLY A 20 2.01 -1.67 10.06
CA GLY A 20 0.57 -1.45 9.96
C GLY A 20 0.17 -0.11 9.33
N VAL A 21 1.14 0.71 8.93
CA VAL A 21 0.84 1.94 8.18
C VAL A 21 0.48 1.58 6.74
N LYS A 22 -0.65 2.12 6.26
CA LYS A 22 -1.15 1.94 4.89
C LYS A 22 -0.77 3.12 4.00
N PHE A 23 -0.19 2.88 2.82
CA PHE A 23 0.19 3.91 1.86
C PHE A 23 -0.53 3.73 0.52
N PRO A 24 -0.89 4.81 -0.19
CA PRO A 24 -1.57 4.72 -1.48
C PRO A 24 -0.64 4.16 -2.57
N ASP A 25 -1.22 3.55 -3.60
CA ASP A 25 -0.52 3.33 -4.87
C ASP A 25 -0.79 4.50 -5.84
N ASN A 26 0.27 5.03 -6.46
CA ASN A 26 0.15 6.17 -7.39
C ASN A 26 -0.41 5.81 -8.78
N ARG A 27 -0.63 4.52 -9.06
CA ARG A 27 -1.15 4.02 -10.36
C ARG A 27 -2.55 3.46 -10.24
N LEU A 28 -2.90 2.91 -9.08
CA LEU A 28 -4.18 2.28 -8.79
C LEU A 28 -4.81 2.91 -7.54
N CYS A 29 -5.81 3.77 -7.74
CA CYS A 29 -6.49 4.48 -6.65
C CYS A 29 -7.21 3.55 -5.65
N ASN A 30 -7.56 2.34 -6.07
CA ASN A 30 -8.16 1.32 -5.22
C ASN A 30 -7.12 0.38 -4.59
N MET A 31 -5.82 0.64 -4.75
CA MET A 31 -4.75 -0.17 -4.18
C MET A 31 -3.95 0.63 -3.15
N TYR A 32 -3.56 -0.07 -2.09
CA TYR A 32 -2.72 0.47 -1.02
C TYR A 32 -1.72 -0.59 -0.55
N PHE A 33 -0.73 -0.15 0.22
CA PHE A 33 0.34 -0.97 0.75
C PHE A 33 0.37 -0.91 2.26
N THR A 34 0.33 -2.07 2.90
CA THR A 34 0.49 -2.17 4.35
C THR A 34 1.93 -2.53 4.67
N CYS A 35 2.60 -1.68 5.44
CA CYS A 35 3.96 -1.98 5.86
C CYS A 35 4.00 -3.11 6.89
N THR A 36 4.76 -4.15 6.58
CA THR A 36 4.99 -5.30 7.46
C THR A 36 6.05 -4.99 8.51
N GLN A 37 6.17 -5.85 9.53
CA GLN A 37 7.22 -5.73 10.54
C GLN A 37 8.64 -5.79 9.94
N SER A 38 8.79 -6.49 8.81
CA SER A 38 10.04 -6.62 8.06
C SER A 38 10.42 -5.36 7.28
N GLY A 39 9.58 -4.31 7.29
CA GLY A 39 9.77 -3.11 6.47
C GLY A 39 9.47 -3.33 4.98
N LEU A 40 8.77 -4.41 4.63
CA LEU A 40 8.32 -4.66 3.28
C LEU A 40 6.87 -4.20 3.10
N PRO A 41 6.53 -3.46 2.02
CA PRO A 41 5.16 -3.12 1.70
C PRO A 41 4.40 -4.35 1.18
N GLU A 42 3.26 -4.65 1.77
CA GLU A 42 2.35 -5.70 1.32
C GLU A 42 1.17 -5.07 0.54
N PRO A 43 0.94 -5.44 -0.73
CA PRO A 43 -0.15 -4.92 -1.53
C PRO A 43 -1.52 -5.38 -1.01
N SER A 44 -2.49 -4.49 -1.04
CA SER A 44 -3.89 -4.76 -0.70
C SER A 44 -4.81 -3.89 -1.55
N LEU A 45 -5.97 -4.43 -1.92
CA LEU A 45 -6.97 -3.72 -2.71
C LEU A 45 -8.18 -3.38 -1.83
N CYS A 46 -8.74 -2.20 -2.06
CA CYS A 46 -10.04 -1.83 -1.54
C CYS A 46 -11.15 -2.62 -2.22
N PRO A 47 -12.31 -2.79 -1.54
CA PRO A 47 -13.50 -3.38 -2.16
C PRO A 47 -13.93 -2.61 -3.42
N GLU A 48 -14.71 -3.26 -4.29
CA GLU A 48 -15.21 -2.60 -5.51
C GLU A 48 -16.06 -1.37 -5.18
N GLY A 49 -15.80 -0.27 -5.90
CA GLY A 49 -16.45 1.01 -5.66
C GLY A 49 -15.82 1.84 -4.54
N TYR A 50 -14.76 1.35 -3.88
CA TYR A 50 -14.02 2.09 -2.87
C TYR A 50 -12.59 2.40 -3.34
N LEU A 51 -12.11 3.57 -2.95
CA LEU A 51 -10.77 4.08 -3.20
C LEU A 51 -10.04 4.25 -1.87
N PHE A 52 -8.71 4.14 -1.90
CA PHE A 52 -7.93 4.35 -0.70
C PHE A 52 -7.79 5.86 -0.41
N SER A 53 -8.20 6.26 0.79
CA SER A 53 -8.07 7.62 1.30
C SER A 53 -6.84 7.73 2.19
N GLU A 54 -5.86 8.53 1.77
CA GLU A 54 -4.64 8.77 2.57
C GLU A 54 -4.92 9.48 3.90
N THR A 55 -5.98 10.29 3.92
CA THR A 55 -6.41 11.05 5.09
C THR A 55 -7.05 10.14 6.14
N ALA A 56 -7.98 9.27 5.72
CA ALA A 56 -8.60 8.28 6.61
C ALA A 56 -7.69 7.07 6.87
N ARG A 57 -6.67 6.86 6.02
CA ARG A 57 -5.88 5.61 5.94
C ARG A 57 -6.78 4.39 5.79
N ASP A 58 -7.87 4.53 5.04
CA ASP A 58 -8.84 3.47 4.82
C ASP A 58 -9.56 3.60 3.48
N CYS A 59 -10.31 2.57 3.12
CA CYS A 59 -11.11 2.55 1.90
C CYS A 59 -12.39 3.38 2.08
N GLU A 60 -12.57 4.41 1.25
CA GLU A 60 -13.74 5.28 1.20
C GLU A 60 -14.37 5.26 -0.21
N THR A 61 -15.64 5.63 -0.32
CA THR A 61 -16.37 5.61 -1.61
C THR A 61 -16.13 6.84 -2.48
#